data_AF-A0A3M1QG08-F1
#
_entry.id   AF-A0A3M1QG08-F1
#
_cell.length_a   1.000
_cell.length_b   1.000
_cell.length_c   1.000
_cell.angle_alpha   90.00
_cell.angle_beta   90.00
_cell.angle_gamma   90.00
#
_symmetry.space_group_name_H-M   'P 1'
#
loop_
_entity.id
_entity.type
_entity.pdbx_description
1 polymer ?
#
loop_
_entity_poly.entity_id
_entity_poly.type
_entity_poly.pdbx_seq_one_letter_code
_entity_poly.pdbx_strand_id
1 'polypeptide(L)'
;MTRYPLALAERISLLRDALRGGFLDAEWRQTLEALAEHEQFGAILDGAVAAVRPFTPETDLDALILSAAPETYRLRALWREMNADYEGAVEDAAEAARLYRPMRPRFPELLSVALVEQAEYAFRGDPRRPERALELARRAFDELPGVQPQRFDEIAVPYRAALVRYLLAADRYDEADRVAALLVPDAHDRQEYLVDTYRQLAETFIKDEPDARPDVEHWLDRVLELRPTHVRAWAWKAWLHASEGIGAVENILRRASDAGVADDDLRAILGGLCDEFPDLCSTLQPASRPTP
;
A
#
# COMPACT_ATOMS: atom_id res chain seq x y z
N MET A 1 3.64 30.07 26.49
CA MET A 1 3.50 29.45 25.15
C MET A 1 2.07 29.66 24.68
N THR A 2 1.89 30.58 23.75
CA THR A 2 0.59 31.05 23.25
C THR A 2 -0.15 29.93 22.51
N ARG A 3 -1.23 29.43 23.11
CA ARG A 3 -2.18 28.47 22.52
C ARG A 3 -3.12 29.19 21.55
N TYR A 4 -2.61 29.65 20.42
CA TYR A 4 -3.50 29.96 19.29
C TYR A 4 -3.61 28.70 18.44
N PRO A 5 -4.80 28.09 18.31
CA PRO A 5 -4.97 26.99 17.39
C PRO A 5 -4.69 27.51 15.98
N LEU A 6 -3.72 26.91 15.29
CA LEU A 6 -3.43 27.23 13.89
C LEU A 6 -4.69 27.07 13.04
N ALA A 7 -4.88 27.98 12.09
CA ALA A 7 -5.96 27.89 11.11
C ALA A 7 -5.76 26.64 10.23
N LEU A 8 -6.86 26.09 9.70
CA LEU A 8 -6.80 24.85 8.90
C LEU A 8 -5.82 24.95 7.72
N ALA A 9 -5.82 26.08 7.00
CA ALA A 9 -4.90 26.32 5.88
C ALA A 9 -3.41 26.30 6.31
N GLU A 10 -3.10 26.78 7.52
CA GLU A 10 -1.74 26.74 8.07
C GLU A 10 -1.33 25.30 8.37
N ARG A 11 -2.24 24.49 8.95
CA ARG A 11 -1.97 23.06 9.21
C ARG A 11 -1.77 22.26 7.92
N ILE A 12 -2.57 22.53 6.89
CA ILE A 12 -2.41 21.95 5.55
C ILE A 12 -1.04 22.33 4.97
N SER A 13 -0.62 23.59 5.14
CA SER A 13 0.70 24.04 4.69
C SER A 13 1.84 23.32 5.42
N LEU A 14 1.70 23.06 6.72
CA LEU A 14 2.69 22.29 7.49
C LEU A 14 2.79 20.83 7.00
N LEU A 15 1.65 20.17 6.73
CA LEU A 15 1.65 18.83 6.15
C LEU A 15 2.34 18.81 4.78
N ARG A 16 2.01 19.79 3.92
CA ARG A 16 2.65 19.96 2.62
C ARG A 16 4.16 20.10 2.76
N ASP A 17 4.63 21.00 3.62
CA ASP A 17 6.06 21.31 3.73
C ASP A 17 6.87 20.10 4.24
N ALA A 18 6.26 19.25 5.08
CA ALA A 18 6.86 18.02 5.55
C ALA A 18 7.14 16.99 4.42
N LEU A 19 6.41 17.05 3.29
CA LEU A 19 6.65 16.16 2.14
C LEU A 19 8.04 16.32 1.52
N ARG A 20 8.75 17.43 1.79
CA ARG A 20 10.16 17.61 1.40
C ARG A 20 11.12 16.66 2.09
N GLY A 21 10.71 16.07 3.21
CA GLY A 21 11.46 15.02 3.89
C GLY A 21 11.48 13.69 3.13
N GLY A 22 10.69 13.55 2.05
CA GLY A 22 10.61 12.33 1.26
C GLY A 22 9.43 11.45 1.68
N PHE A 23 9.73 10.25 2.19
CA PHE A 23 8.71 9.29 2.65
C PHE A 23 8.10 9.73 3.98
N LEU A 24 6.81 9.42 4.14
CA LEU A 24 6.00 9.81 5.29
C LEU A 24 5.83 8.65 6.26
N ASP A 25 5.77 8.95 7.55
CA ASP A 25 5.48 7.97 8.59
C ASP A 25 3.98 7.86 8.89
N ALA A 26 3.63 6.96 9.81
CA ALA A 26 2.25 6.72 10.21
C ALA A 26 1.63 7.92 10.95
N GLU A 27 2.43 8.71 11.68
CA GLU A 27 1.93 9.86 12.45
C GLU A 27 1.51 10.99 11.50
N TRP A 28 2.29 11.24 10.45
CA TRP A 28 1.94 12.18 9.41
C TRP A 28 0.63 11.78 8.72
N ARG A 29 0.47 10.49 8.38
CA ARG A 29 -0.75 9.99 7.70
C ARG A 29 -1.99 10.12 8.58
N GLN A 30 -1.90 9.78 9.86
CA GLN A 30 -3.00 9.98 10.82
C GLN A 30 -3.38 11.47 10.95
N THR A 31 -2.39 12.36 10.89
CA THR A 31 -2.64 13.80 10.93
C THR A 31 -3.36 14.28 9.67
N LEU A 32 -2.99 13.79 8.48
CA LEU A 32 -3.71 14.06 7.24
C LEU A 32 -5.16 13.58 7.33
N GLU A 33 -5.38 12.33 7.78
CA GLU A 33 -6.71 11.74 7.98
C GLU A 33 -7.59 12.62 8.86
N ALA A 34 -7.08 13.01 10.04
CA ALA A 34 -7.82 13.85 10.96
C ALA A 34 -8.14 15.26 10.41
N LEU A 35 -7.27 15.82 9.56
CA LEU A 35 -7.56 17.12 8.92
C LEU A 35 -8.54 16.98 7.75
N ALA A 36 -8.48 15.87 7.02
CA ALA A 36 -9.34 15.59 5.86
C ALA A 36 -10.82 15.43 6.24
N GLU A 37 -11.12 15.09 7.50
CA GLU A 37 -12.49 15.05 8.04
C GLU A 37 -13.17 16.43 8.08
N HIS A 38 -12.40 17.53 7.99
CA HIS A 38 -12.96 18.87 8.02
C HIS A 38 -13.59 19.24 6.67
N GLU A 39 -14.85 19.73 6.67
CA GLU A 39 -15.64 20.01 5.44
C GLU A 39 -14.94 20.96 4.44
N GLN A 40 -14.12 21.89 4.93
CA GLN A 40 -13.38 22.86 4.11
C GLN A 40 -12.05 22.33 3.55
N PHE A 41 -11.58 21.15 3.96
CA PHE A 41 -10.26 20.64 3.62
C PHE A 41 -10.05 20.57 2.10
N GLY A 42 -10.95 19.90 1.39
CA GLY A 42 -10.88 19.74 -0.07
C GLY A 42 -10.86 21.09 -0.81
N ALA A 43 -11.75 22.02 -0.41
CA ALA A 43 -11.82 23.34 -1.03
C ALA A 43 -10.54 24.17 -0.83
N ILE A 44 -9.92 24.09 0.35
CA ILE A 44 -8.64 24.76 0.63
C ILE A 44 -7.52 24.14 -0.22
N LEU A 45 -7.47 22.81 -0.29
CA LEU A 45 -6.45 22.11 -1.06
C LEU A 45 -6.57 22.38 -2.56
N ASP A 46 -7.78 22.39 -3.10
CA ASP A 46 -8.03 22.77 -4.50
C ASP A 46 -7.64 24.22 -4.79
N GLY A 47 -7.92 25.13 -3.85
CA GLY A 47 -7.45 26.51 -3.94
C GLY A 47 -5.92 26.62 -3.98
N ALA A 48 -5.23 25.83 -3.15
CA ALA A 48 -3.77 25.75 -3.17
C ALA A 48 -3.24 25.20 -4.51
N VAL A 49 -3.86 24.15 -5.05
CA VAL A 49 -3.46 23.60 -6.36
C VAL A 49 -3.70 24.60 -7.48
N ALA A 50 -4.84 25.30 -7.46
CA ALA A 50 -5.12 26.34 -8.45
C ALA A 50 -4.07 27.46 -8.43
N ALA A 51 -3.55 27.81 -7.25
CA ALA A 51 -2.50 28.83 -7.10
C ALA A 51 -1.14 28.38 -7.67
N VAL A 52 -0.81 27.09 -7.59
CA VAL A 52 0.47 26.55 -8.10
C VAL A 52 0.40 25.99 -9.53
N ARG A 53 -0.80 25.91 -10.11
CA ARG A 53 -1.00 25.43 -11.50
C ARG A 53 -0.16 26.15 -12.58
N PRO A 54 0.12 27.46 -12.49
CA PRO A 54 0.93 28.14 -13.50
C PRO A 54 2.41 27.71 -13.51
N PHE A 55 2.90 27.03 -12.48
CA PHE A 55 4.30 26.61 -12.39
C PHE A 55 4.60 25.47 -13.38
N THR A 56 5.77 25.54 -14.00
CA THR A 56 6.26 24.54 -14.97
C THR A 56 7.72 24.19 -14.67
N PRO A 57 8.28 23.11 -15.25
CA PRO A 57 9.69 22.76 -15.12
C PRO A 57 10.66 23.85 -15.60
N GLU A 58 10.19 24.77 -16.44
CA GLU A 58 10.94 25.92 -16.93
C GLU A 58 10.86 27.14 -15.99
N THR A 59 10.03 27.07 -14.94
CA THR A 59 9.97 28.12 -13.92
C THR A 59 11.29 28.19 -13.15
N ASP A 60 11.68 29.39 -12.73
CA ASP A 60 12.86 29.62 -11.91
C ASP A 60 12.91 28.66 -10.71
N LEU A 61 14.09 28.08 -10.44
CA LEU A 61 14.26 27.02 -9.45
C LEU A 61 13.90 27.52 -8.05
N ASP A 62 14.32 28.72 -7.67
CA ASP A 62 14.02 29.26 -6.34
C ASP A 62 12.52 29.55 -6.20
N ALA A 63 11.85 29.97 -7.28
CA ALA A 63 10.40 30.13 -7.29
C ALA A 63 9.66 28.79 -7.12
N LEU A 64 10.11 27.71 -7.77
CA LEU A 64 9.55 26.36 -7.57
C LEU A 64 9.75 25.86 -6.12
N ILE A 65 10.94 26.10 -5.56
CA ILE A 65 11.24 25.73 -4.18
C ILE A 65 10.43 26.56 -3.20
N LEU A 66 10.26 27.87 -3.41
CA LEU A 66 9.51 28.71 -2.47
C LEU A 66 7.99 28.46 -2.53
N SER A 67 7.45 28.12 -3.71
CA SER A 67 6.01 27.90 -3.87
C SER A 67 5.51 26.57 -3.31
N ALA A 68 6.40 25.59 -3.12
CA ALA A 68 6.04 24.22 -2.77
C ALA A 68 5.02 23.60 -3.74
N ALA A 69 5.12 23.95 -5.04
CA ALA A 69 4.21 23.47 -6.06
C ALA A 69 4.18 21.93 -6.15
N PRO A 70 5.31 21.20 -6.24
CA PRO A 70 5.28 19.74 -6.29
C PRO A 70 4.68 19.12 -5.03
N GLU A 71 5.01 19.64 -3.85
CA GLU A 71 4.45 19.13 -2.59
C GLU A 71 2.93 19.34 -2.50
N THR A 72 2.43 20.45 -3.05
CA THR A 72 0.99 20.73 -3.12
C THR A 72 0.26 19.67 -3.96
N TYR A 73 0.83 19.24 -5.08
CA TYR A 73 0.31 18.15 -5.88
C TYR A 73 0.39 16.80 -5.16
N ARG A 74 1.52 16.46 -4.53
CA ARG A 74 1.65 15.23 -3.73
C ARG A 74 0.62 15.15 -2.60
N LEU A 75 0.39 16.25 -1.88
CA LEU A 75 -0.63 16.31 -0.84
C LEU A 75 -2.03 16.04 -1.39
N ARG A 76 -2.36 16.61 -2.57
CA ARG A 76 -3.65 16.31 -3.23
C ARG A 76 -3.74 14.88 -3.71
N ALA A 77 -2.65 14.28 -4.20
CA ALA A 77 -2.62 12.88 -4.58
C ALA A 77 -2.96 11.96 -3.40
N LEU A 78 -2.38 12.21 -2.21
CA LEU A 78 -2.67 11.47 -0.99
C LEU A 78 -4.13 11.64 -0.55
N TRP A 79 -4.67 12.86 -0.62
CA TRP A 79 -6.08 13.09 -0.32
C TRP A 79 -7.01 12.38 -1.31
N ARG A 80 -6.68 12.38 -2.61
CA ARG A 80 -7.42 11.64 -3.64
C ARG A 80 -7.37 10.13 -3.40
N GLU A 81 -6.22 9.58 -3.01
CA GLU A 81 -6.08 8.18 -2.60
C GLU A 81 -7.03 7.81 -1.45
N MET A 82 -7.11 8.63 -0.42
CA MET A 82 -8.05 8.41 0.71
C MET A 82 -9.52 8.40 0.29
N ASN A 83 -9.85 9.04 -0.84
CA ASN A 83 -11.20 9.06 -1.42
C ASN A 83 -11.36 8.05 -2.57
N ALA A 84 -10.41 7.12 -2.73
CA ALA A 84 -10.36 6.13 -3.81
C ALA A 84 -10.34 6.73 -5.24
N ASP A 85 -10.01 8.02 -5.39
CA ASP A 85 -9.73 8.66 -6.69
C ASP A 85 -8.29 8.37 -7.12
N TYR A 86 -8.03 7.11 -7.46
CA TYR A 86 -6.69 6.66 -7.82
C TYR A 86 -6.20 7.24 -9.15
N GLU A 87 -7.10 7.48 -10.12
CA GLU A 87 -6.74 8.10 -11.39
C GLU A 87 -6.26 9.54 -11.17
N GLY A 88 -7.02 10.35 -10.42
CA GLY A 88 -6.60 11.70 -10.07
C GLY A 88 -5.33 11.72 -9.21
N ALA A 89 -5.15 10.74 -8.32
CA ALA A 89 -3.92 10.63 -7.53
C ALA A 89 -2.69 10.34 -8.40
N VAL A 90 -2.82 9.48 -9.42
CA VAL A 90 -1.77 9.21 -10.42
C VAL A 90 -1.42 10.48 -11.20
N GLU A 91 -2.41 11.26 -11.63
CA GLU A 91 -2.17 12.52 -12.37
C GLU A 91 -1.40 13.53 -11.52
N ASP A 92 -1.80 13.70 -10.26
CA ASP A 92 -1.15 14.65 -9.35
C ASP A 92 0.27 14.23 -8.99
N ALA A 93 0.51 12.94 -8.72
CA ALA A 93 1.85 12.43 -8.49
C ALA A 93 2.75 12.58 -9.74
N ALA A 94 2.19 12.38 -10.94
CA ALA A 94 2.91 12.62 -12.19
C ALA A 94 3.31 14.09 -12.35
N GLU A 95 2.41 15.01 -12.02
CA GLU A 95 2.66 16.45 -12.10
C GLU A 95 3.72 16.89 -11.07
N ALA A 96 3.66 16.35 -9.85
CA ALA A 96 4.72 16.55 -8.86
C ALA A 96 6.08 16.04 -9.36
N ALA A 97 6.14 14.82 -9.90
CA ALA A 97 7.37 14.26 -10.49
C ALA A 97 7.91 15.14 -11.62
N ARG A 98 7.03 15.70 -12.47
CA ARG A 98 7.40 16.63 -13.54
C ARG A 98 8.10 17.88 -12.98
N LEU A 99 7.53 18.48 -11.93
CA LEU A 99 8.06 19.69 -11.30
C LEU A 99 9.32 19.44 -10.44
N TYR A 100 9.52 18.23 -9.91
CA TYR A 100 10.76 17.88 -9.20
C TYR A 100 11.98 17.70 -10.10
N ARG A 101 11.80 17.43 -11.39
CA ARG A 101 12.91 17.22 -12.33
C ARG A 101 13.97 18.34 -12.31
N PRO A 102 13.63 19.64 -12.44
CA PRO A 102 14.61 20.73 -12.32
C PRO A 102 15.17 20.90 -10.89
N MET A 103 14.49 20.37 -9.87
CA MET A 103 14.88 20.51 -8.46
C MET A 103 15.91 19.46 -8.00
N ARG A 104 16.24 18.47 -8.82
CA ARG A 104 17.21 17.40 -8.50
C ARG A 104 18.52 17.87 -7.88
N PRO A 105 19.16 18.97 -8.30
CA PRO A 105 20.40 19.43 -7.68
C PRO A 105 20.27 19.80 -6.19
N ARG A 106 19.06 20.14 -5.72
CA ARG A 106 18.76 20.51 -4.33
C ARG A 106 18.07 19.38 -3.57
N PHE A 107 17.19 18.65 -4.25
CA PHE A 107 16.37 17.58 -3.68
C PHE A 107 16.49 16.33 -4.55
N PRO A 108 17.60 15.57 -4.40
CA PRO A 108 17.95 14.51 -5.35
C PRO A 108 16.97 13.34 -5.40
N GLU A 109 16.21 13.10 -4.33
CA GLU A 109 15.34 11.92 -4.19
C GLU A 109 13.86 12.20 -4.49
N LEU A 110 13.40 13.45 -4.44
CA LEU A 110 11.96 13.76 -4.48
C LEU A 110 11.28 13.38 -5.80
N LEU A 111 12.03 13.36 -6.91
CA LEU A 111 11.55 12.81 -8.18
C LEU A 111 11.22 11.32 -8.05
N SER A 112 12.16 10.53 -7.53
CA SER A 112 11.97 9.09 -7.32
C SER A 112 10.81 8.82 -6.35
N VAL A 113 10.71 9.59 -5.27
CA VAL A 113 9.60 9.49 -4.31
C VAL A 113 8.25 9.71 -4.99
N ALA A 114 8.10 10.79 -5.77
CA ALA A 114 6.85 11.05 -6.49
C ALA A 114 6.49 9.94 -7.49
N LEU A 115 7.49 9.35 -8.16
CA LEU A 115 7.30 8.24 -9.10
C LEU A 115 6.86 6.94 -8.40
N VAL A 116 7.39 6.64 -7.20
CA VAL A 116 6.97 5.43 -6.47
C VAL A 116 5.57 5.61 -5.86
N GLU A 117 5.21 6.82 -5.42
CA GLU A 117 3.84 7.14 -5.05
C GLU A 117 2.88 6.98 -6.24
N GLN A 118 3.27 7.49 -7.42
CA GLN A 118 2.52 7.30 -8.65
C GLN A 118 2.31 5.81 -8.99
N ALA A 119 3.33 4.98 -8.77
CA ALA A 119 3.24 3.53 -8.94
C ALA A 119 2.21 2.90 -7.98
N GLU A 120 2.21 3.31 -6.71
CA GLU A 120 1.24 2.81 -5.73
C GLU A 120 -0.19 3.21 -6.10
N TYR A 121 -0.44 4.47 -6.46
CA TYR A 121 -1.77 4.89 -6.90
C TYR A 121 -2.22 4.15 -8.16
N ALA A 122 -1.32 3.94 -9.12
CA ALA A 122 -1.62 3.17 -10.32
C ALA A 122 -1.98 1.71 -9.99
N PHE A 123 -1.26 1.09 -9.05
CA PHE A 123 -1.54 -0.27 -8.60
C PHE A 123 -2.86 -0.38 -7.87
N ARG A 124 -3.17 0.58 -6.98
CA ARG A 124 -4.44 0.61 -6.24
C ARG A 124 -5.64 0.83 -7.15
N GLY A 125 -5.49 1.64 -8.21
CA GLY A 125 -6.55 1.90 -9.18
C GLY A 125 -6.85 0.74 -10.13
N ASP A 126 -5.86 -0.10 -10.44
CA ASP A 126 -6.03 -1.29 -11.30
C ASP A 126 -5.11 -2.44 -10.85
N PRO A 127 -5.42 -3.11 -9.72
CA PRO A 127 -4.55 -4.15 -9.16
C PRO A 127 -4.50 -5.42 -10.01
N ARG A 128 -5.41 -5.57 -10.98
CA ARG A 128 -5.42 -6.68 -11.95
C ARG A 128 -4.44 -6.47 -13.10
N ARG A 129 -3.90 -5.25 -13.27
CA ARG A 129 -2.92 -4.88 -14.31
C ARG A 129 -1.70 -4.19 -13.69
N PRO A 130 -0.88 -4.93 -12.93
CA PRO A 130 0.26 -4.37 -12.20
C PRO A 130 1.39 -3.85 -13.10
N GLU A 131 1.35 -4.05 -14.42
CA GLU A 131 2.42 -3.71 -15.35
C GLU A 131 2.75 -2.22 -15.33
N ARG A 132 1.71 -1.37 -15.26
CA ARG A 132 1.90 0.09 -15.20
C ARG A 132 2.61 0.51 -13.91
N ALA A 133 2.22 -0.05 -12.77
CA ALA A 133 2.87 0.22 -11.49
C ALA A 133 4.31 -0.27 -11.49
N LEU A 134 4.57 -1.45 -12.06
CA LEU A 134 5.91 -2.00 -12.20
C LEU A 134 6.82 -1.12 -13.08
N GLU A 135 6.32 -0.61 -14.20
CA GLU A 135 7.06 0.33 -15.06
C GLU A 135 7.43 1.62 -14.29
N LEU A 136 6.46 2.20 -13.58
CA LEU A 136 6.67 3.41 -12.78
C LEU A 136 7.67 3.17 -11.63
N ALA A 137 7.60 2.03 -10.95
CA ALA A 137 8.53 1.67 -9.89
C ALA A 137 9.95 1.45 -10.39
N ARG A 138 10.12 0.85 -11.58
CA ARG A 138 11.44 0.72 -12.23
C ARG A 138 12.01 2.08 -12.56
N ARG A 139 11.20 2.96 -13.14
CA ARG A 139 11.61 4.34 -13.42
C ARG A 139 11.96 5.11 -12.14
N ALA A 140 11.21 4.92 -11.06
CA ALA A 140 11.53 5.54 -9.76
C ALA A 140 12.91 5.11 -9.26
N PHE A 141 13.22 3.82 -9.37
CA PHE A 141 14.53 3.26 -9.03
C PHE A 141 15.65 3.79 -9.94
N ASP A 142 15.42 3.86 -11.26
CA ASP A 142 16.41 4.36 -12.23
C ASP A 142 16.72 5.87 -12.04
N GLU A 143 15.78 6.63 -11.48
CA GLU A 143 15.95 8.06 -11.21
C GLU A 143 16.66 8.36 -9.88
N LEU A 144 16.97 7.32 -9.08
CA LEU A 144 17.70 7.48 -7.82
C LEU A 144 19.04 8.21 -8.05
N PRO A 145 19.45 9.07 -7.11
CA PRO A 145 20.69 9.81 -7.27
C PRO A 145 21.90 8.87 -7.24
N GLY A 146 22.85 9.13 -8.14
CA GLY A 146 24.16 8.50 -8.08
C GLY A 146 24.92 8.96 -6.83
N VAL A 147 24.94 8.13 -5.79
CA VAL A 147 25.66 8.35 -4.54
C VAL A 147 26.71 7.25 -4.32
N GLN A 148 27.50 7.35 -3.24
CA GLN A 148 28.42 6.29 -2.86
C GLN A 148 27.67 4.96 -2.70
N PRO A 149 28.23 3.81 -3.13
CA PRO A 149 27.50 2.53 -3.15
C PRO A 149 26.80 2.18 -1.84
N GLN A 150 27.44 2.43 -0.69
CA GLN A 150 26.86 2.13 0.63
C GLN A 150 25.58 2.94 0.90
N ARG A 151 25.57 4.22 0.53
CA ARG A 151 24.38 5.08 0.67
C ARG A 151 23.31 4.75 -0.36
N PHE A 152 23.72 4.28 -1.54
CA PHE A 152 22.78 3.88 -2.58
C PHE A 152 21.93 2.71 -2.10
N ASP A 153 22.54 1.70 -1.48
CA ASP A 153 21.80 0.54 -0.97
C ASP A 153 20.78 0.91 0.10
N GLU A 154 21.11 1.83 1.01
CA GLU A 154 20.17 2.35 2.03
C GLU A 154 18.98 3.08 1.39
N ILE A 155 19.24 4.00 0.46
CA ILE A 155 18.21 4.79 -0.23
C ILE A 155 17.34 3.91 -1.13
N ALA A 156 17.91 2.85 -1.72
CA ALA A 156 17.23 1.95 -2.63
C ALA A 156 16.21 1.02 -1.96
N VAL A 157 16.26 0.83 -0.63
CA VAL A 157 15.39 -0.10 0.11
C VAL A 157 13.89 0.07 -0.20
N PRO A 158 13.27 1.24 -0.03
CA PRO A 158 11.84 1.40 -0.28
C PRO A 158 11.44 1.13 -1.75
N TYR A 159 12.32 1.46 -2.70
CA TYR A 159 12.09 1.24 -4.13
C TYR A 159 12.18 -0.23 -4.51
N ARG A 160 13.17 -0.94 -3.96
CA ARG A 160 13.30 -2.40 -4.12
C ARG A 160 12.09 -3.12 -3.51
N ALA A 161 11.61 -2.68 -2.34
CA ALA A 161 10.43 -3.27 -1.72
C ALA A 161 9.17 -3.08 -2.58
N ALA A 162 8.96 -1.88 -3.13
CA ALA A 162 7.87 -1.62 -4.08
C ALA A 162 8.00 -2.50 -5.34
N LEU A 163 9.21 -2.61 -5.91
CA LEU A 163 9.48 -3.48 -7.06
C LEU A 163 9.15 -4.94 -6.78
N VAL A 164 9.56 -5.50 -5.63
CA VAL A 164 9.22 -6.88 -5.24
C VAL A 164 7.70 -7.04 -5.22
N ARG A 165 6.97 -6.14 -4.55
CA ARG A 165 5.51 -6.20 -4.48
C ARG A 165 4.85 -6.24 -5.86
N TYR A 166 5.22 -5.34 -6.77
CA TYR A 166 4.60 -5.29 -8.11
C TYR A 166 5.07 -6.44 -9.02
N LEU A 167 6.28 -6.97 -8.83
CA LEU A 167 6.74 -8.18 -9.52
C LEU A 167 5.93 -9.41 -9.09
N LEU A 168 5.65 -9.55 -7.79
CA LEU A 168 4.81 -10.65 -7.28
C LEU A 168 3.36 -10.51 -7.74
N ALA A 169 2.80 -9.29 -7.72
CA ALA A 169 1.46 -9.04 -8.25
C ALA A 169 1.35 -9.41 -9.75
N ALA A 170 2.44 -9.28 -10.50
CA ALA A 170 2.54 -9.62 -11.92
C ALA A 170 2.98 -11.08 -12.20
N ASP A 171 2.98 -11.96 -11.19
CA ASP A 171 3.41 -13.36 -11.30
C ASP A 171 4.87 -13.57 -11.75
N ARG A 172 5.75 -12.60 -11.50
CA ARG A 172 7.17 -12.63 -11.85
C ARG A 172 8.05 -13.02 -10.66
N TYR A 173 7.77 -14.19 -10.07
CA TYR A 173 8.42 -14.66 -8.84
C TYR A 173 9.96 -14.67 -8.92
N ASP A 174 10.55 -15.20 -9.99
CA ASP A 174 12.01 -15.30 -10.12
C ASP A 174 12.70 -13.92 -10.16
N GLU A 175 12.02 -12.91 -10.71
CA GLU A 175 12.53 -11.53 -10.68
C GLU A 175 12.37 -10.91 -9.30
N ALA A 176 11.23 -11.15 -8.66
CA ALA A 176 10.98 -10.68 -7.30
C ALA A 176 12.01 -11.25 -6.31
N ASP A 177 12.32 -12.55 -6.37
CA ASP A 177 13.33 -13.19 -5.51
C ASP A 177 14.73 -12.58 -5.73
N ARG A 178 15.12 -12.32 -6.99
CA ARG A 178 16.40 -11.65 -7.28
C ARG A 178 16.48 -10.25 -6.69
N VAL A 179 15.41 -9.47 -6.74
CA VAL A 179 15.37 -8.14 -6.12
C VAL A 179 15.34 -8.25 -4.59
N ALA A 180 14.56 -9.20 -4.05
CA ALA A 180 14.47 -9.45 -2.62
C ALA A 180 15.81 -9.90 -2.01
N ALA A 181 16.66 -10.61 -2.76
CA ALA A 181 18.01 -10.98 -2.32
C ALA A 181 18.93 -9.77 -2.03
N LEU A 182 18.61 -8.59 -2.58
CA LEU A 182 19.31 -7.34 -2.29
C LEU A 182 18.80 -6.65 -1.01
N LEU A 183 17.62 -7.04 -0.53
CA LEU A 183 17.01 -6.54 0.71
C LEU A 183 17.29 -7.49 1.88
N VAL A 184 17.14 -8.79 1.63
CA VAL A 184 17.25 -9.87 2.59
C VAL A 184 18.18 -10.94 2.00
N PRO A 185 19.50 -10.87 2.30
CA PRO A 185 20.48 -11.78 1.69
C PRO A 185 20.30 -13.24 2.11
N ASP A 186 19.90 -13.47 3.37
CA ASP A 186 19.64 -14.82 3.87
C ASP A 186 18.46 -15.46 3.13
N ALA A 187 18.62 -16.71 2.70
CA ALA A 187 17.64 -17.39 1.86
C ALA A 187 16.36 -17.75 2.61
N HIS A 188 16.47 -18.10 3.90
CA HIS A 188 15.31 -18.43 4.71
C HIS A 188 14.50 -17.17 5.00
N ASP A 189 15.15 -16.11 5.48
CA ASP A 189 14.49 -14.84 5.77
C ASP A 189 13.91 -14.18 4.51
N ARG A 190 14.54 -14.39 3.34
CA ARG A 190 14.01 -13.92 2.06
C ARG A 190 12.73 -14.64 1.66
N GLN A 191 12.67 -15.96 1.85
CA GLN A 191 11.44 -16.71 1.60
C GLN A 191 10.32 -16.23 2.53
N GLU A 192 10.64 -15.97 3.80
CA GLU A 192 9.72 -15.34 4.76
C GLU A 192 9.19 -13.99 4.24
N TYR A 193 10.09 -13.11 3.78
CA TYR A 193 9.74 -11.82 3.22
C TYR A 193 8.83 -11.91 1.98
N LEU A 194 9.08 -12.83 1.05
CA LEU A 194 8.24 -13.04 -0.14
C LEU A 194 6.85 -13.56 0.23
N VAL A 195 6.77 -14.49 1.19
CA VAL A 195 5.50 -14.99 1.75
C VAL A 195 4.70 -13.85 2.36
N ASP A 196 5.33 -13.03 3.20
CA ASP A 196 4.68 -11.86 3.80
C ASP A 196 4.23 -10.85 2.76
N THR A 197 4.98 -10.68 1.67
CA THR A 197 4.60 -9.75 0.61
C THR A 197 3.37 -10.23 -0.17
N TYR A 198 3.27 -11.52 -0.51
CA TYR A 198 2.04 -12.07 -1.10
C TYR A 198 0.85 -11.97 -0.14
N ARG A 199 1.06 -12.25 1.14
CA ARG A 199 0.01 -12.08 2.16
C ARG A 199 -0.49 -10.64 2.23
N GLN A 200 0.43 -9.67 2.25
CA GLN A 200 0.08 -8.25 2.27
C GLN A 200 -0.66 -7.84 0.99
N LEU A 201 -0.29 -8.36 -0.18
CA LEU A 201 -1.05 -8.17 -1.41
C LEU A 201 -2.49 -8.64 -1.26
N ALA A 202 -2.71 -9.87 -0.79
CA ALA A 202 -4.07 -10.39 -0.57
C ALA A 202 -4.86 -9.53 0.42
N GLU A 203 -4.27 -9.24 1.59
CA GLU A 203 -4.91 -8.44 2.65
C GLU A 203 -5.29 -7.04 2.22
N THR A 204 -4.52 -6.46 1.30
CA THR A 204 -4.76 -5.12 0.80
C THR A 204 -6.13 -5.00 0.12
N PHE A 205 -6.55 -6.03 -0.61
CA PHE A 205 -7.73 -5.97 -1.47
C PHE A 205 -8.81 -6.99 -1.10
N ILE A 206 -8.58 -7.87 -0.13
CA ILE A 206 -9.52 -8.95 0.20
C ILE A 206 -10.90 -8.44 0.61
N LYS A 207 -11.00 -7.22 1.15
CA LYS A 207 -12.29 -6.62 1.55
C LYS A 207 -12.94 -5.78 0.44
N ASP A 208 -12.31 -5.63 -0.72
CA ASP A 208 -12.89 -4.91 -1.86
C ASP A 208 -14.11 -5.65 -2.41
N GLU A 209 -15.01 -4.92 -3.07
CA GLU A 209 -16.15 -5.50 -3.76
C GLU A 209 -15.72 -6.60 -4.75
N PRO A 210 -16.46 -7.73 -4.89
CA PRO A 210 -16.05 -8.85 -5.74
C PRO A 210 -15.68 -8.45 -7.17
N ASP A 211 -16.43 -7.51 -7.76
CA ASP A 211 -16.18 -7.03 -9.13
C ASP A 211 -14.92 -6.15 -9.25
N ALA A 212 -14.44 -5.56 -8.17
CA ALA A 212 -13.22 -4.74 -8.12
C ALA A 212 -12.00 -5.52 -7.60
N ARG A 213 -12.23 -6.56 -6.80
CA ARG A 213 -11.18 -7.37 -6.16
C ARG A 213 -10.27 -8.06 -7.18
N PRO A 214 -8.93 -7.95 -7.08
CA PRO A 214 -8.02 -8.74 -7.89
C PRO A 214 -8.12 -10.24 -7.51
N ASP A 215 -7.37 -11.10 -8.19
CA ASP A 215 -7.31 -12.53 -7.85
C ASP A 215 -6.52 -12.75 -6.55
N VAL A 216 -7.13 -12.34 -5.43
CA VAL A 216 -6.55 -12.49 -4.10
C VAL A 216 -6.43 -13.95 -3.69
N GLU A 217 -7.27 -14.84 -4.23
CA GLU A 217 -7.21 -16.27 -3.95
C GLU A 217 -5.92 -16.85 -4.49
N HIS A 218 -5.54 -16.51 -5.73
CA HIS A 218 -4.27 -16.89 -6.32
C HIS A 218 -3.08 -16.47 -5.44
N TRP A 219 -3.05 -15.22 -4.94
CA TRP A 219 -1.97 -14.79 -4.04
C TRP A 219 -1.95 -15.55 -2.70
N LEU A 220 -3.11 -15.88 -2.13
CA LEU A 220 -3.18 -16.72 -0.93
C LEU A 220 -2.71 -18.15 -1.21
N ASP A 221 -3.03 -18.71 -2.38
CA ASP A 221 -2.51 -20.01 -2.79
C ASP A 221 -0.98 -19.99 -2.92
N ARG A 222 -0.40 -18.92 -3.49
CA ARG A 222 1.06 -18.74 -3.52
C ARG A 222 1.67 -18.70 -2.12
N VAL A 223 1.02 -18.05 -1.15
CA VAL A 223 1.47 -18.10 0.27
C VAL A 223 1.47 -19.54 0.79
N LEU A 224 0.39 -20.29 0.55
CA LEU A 224 0.23 -21.64 1.07
C LEU A 224 1.10 -22.68 0.36
N GLU A 225 1.46 -22.47 -0.91
CA GLU A 225 2.47 -23.27 -1.60
C GLU A 225 3.86 -23.08 -0.99
N LEU A 226 4.22 -21.83 -0.65
CA LEU A 226 5.51 -21.50 -0.05
C LEU A 226 5.56 -21.84 1.45
N ARG A 227 4.42 -21.75 2.15
CA ARG A 227 4.27 -22.10 3.57
C ARG A 227 2.88 -22.71 3.84
N PRO A 228 2.75 -24.05 3.75
CA PRO A 228 1.46 -24.73 3.92
C PRO A 228 0.80 -24.52 5.29
N THR A 229 1.57 -24.25 6.34
CA THR A 229 1.07 -24.03 7.71
C THR A 229 0.78 -22.56 8.02
N HIS A 230 0.75 -21.67 7.02
CA HIS A 230 0.58 -20.24 7.24
C HIS A 230 -0.85 -19.87 7.69
N VAL A 231 -1.06 -19.84 9.01
CA VAL A 231 -2.36 -19.62 9.68
C VAL A 231 -3.16 -18.47 9.09
N ARG A 232 -2.56 -17.29 8.94
CA ARG A 232 -3.27 -16.08 8.48
C ARG A 232 -3.72 -16.17 7.01
N ALA A 233 -3.03 -16.95 6.18
CA ALA A 233 -3.45 -17.14 4.78
C ALA A 233 -4.65 -18.09 4.71
N TRP A 234 -4.66 -19.16 5.53
CA TRP A 234 -5.84 -19.99 5.72
C TRP A 234 -7.04 -19.21 6.28
N ALA A 235 -6.80 -18.32 7.25
CA ALA A 235 -7.84 -17.47 7.81
C ALA A 235 -8.51 -16.61 6.72
N TRP A 236 -7.71 -15.94 5.89
CA TRP A 236 -8.21 -15.14 4.78
C TRP A 236 -8.87 -15.97 3.68
N LYS A 237 -8.37 -17.16 3.39
CA LYS A 237 -9.02 -18.06 2.42
C LYS A 237 -10.39 -18.52 2.94
N ALA A 238 -10.49 -18.86 4.21
CA ALA A 238 -11.78 -19.20 4.83
C ALA A 238 -12.74 -17.99 4.84
N TRP A 239 -12.23 -16.79 5.10
CA TRP A 239 -12.99 -15.55 5.03
C TRP A 239 -13.53 -15.30 3.61
N LEU A 240 -12.71 -15.50 2.58
CA LEU A 240 -13.07 -15.29 1.18
C LEU A 240 -14.27 -16.15 0.76
N HIS A 241 -14.30 -17.41 1.21
CA HIS A 241 -15.38 -18.36 0.91
C HIS A 241 -16.50 -18.38 1.96
N ALA A 242 -16.47 -17.51 2.97
CA ALA A 242 -17.49 -17.47 4.03
C ALA A 242 -18.91 -17.26 3.48
N SER A 243 -19.03 -16.43 2.43
CA SER A 243 -20.31 -16.14 1.77
C SER A 243 -20.91 -17.33 1.01
N GLU A 244 -20.11 -18.34 0.67
CA GLU A 244 -20.56 -19.58 0.02
C GLU A 244 -21.20 -20.56 1.03
N GLY A 245 -21.09 -20.25 2.31
CA GLY A 245 -21.70 -21.00 3.41
C GLY A 245 -20.73 -21.93 4.14
N ILE A 246 -21.25 -22.53 5.22
CA ILE A 246 -20.50 -23.33 6.18
C ILE A 246 -19.68 -24.46 5.54
N GLY A 247 -20.22 -25.16 4.54
CA GLY A 247 -19.53 -26.28 3.90
C GLY A 247 -18.25 -25.88 3.17
N ALA A 248 -18.20 -24.67 2.60
CA ALA A 248 -16.98 -24.15 1.98
C ALA A 248 -15.91 -23.86 3.05
N VAL A 249 -16.30 -23.21 4.15
CA VAL A 249 -15.42 -22.93 5.30
C VAL A 249 -14.87 -24.23 5.91
N GLU A 250 -15.72 -25.21 6.17
CA GLU A 250 -15.31 -26.53 6.70
C GLU A 250 -14.30 -27.22 5.77
N ASN A 251 -14.51 -27.14 4.45
CA ASN A 251 -13.57 -27.69 3.49
C ASN A 251 -12.20 -26.99 3.55
N ILE A 252 -12.17 -25.66 3.69
CA ILE A 252 -10.92 -24.91 3.84
C ILE A 252 -10.22 -25.27 5.16
N LEU A 253 -10.94 -25.32 6.28
CA LEU A 253 -10.35 -25.67 7.58
C LEU A 253 -9.83 -27.11 7.61
N ARG A 254 -10.52 -28.05 6.95
CA ARG A 254 -10.01 -29.41 6.76
C ARG A 254 -8.70 -29.42 5.98
N ARG A 255 -8.61 -28.68 4.87
CA ARG A 255 -7.36 -28.55 4.09
C ARG A 255 -6.23 -27.93 4.92
N ALA A 256 -6.55 -26.95 5.76
CA ALA A 256 -5.58 -26.35 6.68
C ALA A 256 -5.07 -27.36 7.72
N SER A 257 -5.96 -28.17 8.30
CA SER A 257 -5.60 -29.28 9.19
C SER A 257 -4.71 -30.32 8.49
N ASP A 258 -5.08 -30.73 7.26
CA ASP A 258 -4.30 -31.66 6.43
C ASP A 258 -2.90 -31.10 6.09
N ALA A 259 -2.77 -29.77 6.00
CA ALA A 259 -1.51 -29.07 5.79
C ALA A 259 -0.67 -28.90 7.08
N GLY A 260 -1.18 -29.33 8.24
CA GLY A 260 -0.47 -29.32 9.52
C GLY A 260 -0.68 -28.07 10.38
N VAL A 261 -1.72 -27.26 10.11
CA VAL A 261 -2.12 -26.16 11.01
C VAL A 261 -2.63 -26.73 12.33
N ALA A 262 -2.17 -26.19 13.46
CA ALA A 262 -2.54 -26.67 14.78
C ALA A 262 -4.03 -26.45 15.09
N ASP A 263 -4.64 -27.36 15.85
CA ASP A 263 -6.06 -27.26 16.25
C ASP A 263 -6.39 -25.96 16.98
N ASP A 264 -5.47 -25.43 17.77
CA ASP A 264 -5.62 -24.16 18.49
C ASP A 264 -5.74 -22.98 17.51
N ASP A 265 -4.95 -22.99 16.43
CA ASP A 265 -5.01 -21.99 15.38
C ASP A 265 -6.28 -22.14 14.54
N LEU A 266 -6.70 -23.37 14.22
CA LEU A 266 -7.97 -23.63 13.52
C LEU A 266 -9.17 -23.10 14.33
N ARG A 267 -9.15 -23.27 15.66
CA ARG A 267 -10.16 -22.70 16.56
C ARG A 267 -10.11 -21.17 16.57
N ALA A 268 -8.93 -20.57 16.53
CA ALA A 268 -8.77 -19.12 16.46
C ALA A 268 -9.32 -18.55 15.13
N ILE A 269 -9.03 -19.22 14.01
CA ILE A 269 -9.60 -18.87 12.70
C ILE A 269 -11.14 -18.90 12.76
N LEU A 270 -11.70 -19.99 13.28
CA LEU A 270 -13.15 -20.13 13.41
C LEU A 270 -13.77 -19.04 14.28
N GLY A 271 -13.14 -18.72 15.41
CA GLY A 271 -13.56 -17.64 16.30
C GLY A 271 -13.61 -16.29 15.58
N GLY A 272 -12.56 -15.93 14.85
CA GLY A 272 -12.53 -14.69 14.07
C GLY A 272 -13.58 -14.65 12.96
N LEU A 273 -13.84 -15.79 12.30
CA LEU A 273 -14.93 -15.88 11.31
C LEU A 273 -16.31 -15.69 11.95
N CYS A 274 -16.52 -16.20 13.17
CA CYS A 274 -17.79 -16.01 13.88
C CYS A 274 -18.07 -14.54 14.21
N ASP A 275 -17.03 -13.78 14.54
CA ASP A 275 -17.15 -12.36 14.86
C ASP A 275 -17.56 -11.55 13.63
N GLU A 276 -17.04 -11.89 12.45
CA GLU A 276 -17.38 -11.20 11.18
C GLU A 276 -18.65 -11.76 10.50
N PHE A 277 -18.97 -13.04 10.68
CA PHE A 277 -20.12 -13.73 10.06
C PHE A 277 -20.94 -14.53 11.10
N PRO A 278 -21.77 -13.87 11.93
CA PRO A 278 -22.49 -14.53 13.03
C PRO A 278 -23.39 -15.69 12.59
N ASP A 279 -23.99 -15.58 11.40
CA ASP A 279 -24.91 -16.59 10.85
C ASP A 279 -24.21 -17.94 10.59
N LEU A 280 -22.92 -17.93 10.22
CA LEU A 280 -22.13 -19.15 10.07
C LEU A 280 -22.04 -19.92 11.38
N CYS A 281 -21.97 -19.21 12.50
CA CYS A 281 -21.69 -19.82 13.80
C CYS A 281 -22.92 -20.33 14.53
N SER A 282 -24.11 -19.82 14.19
CA SER A 282 -25.38 -20.46 14.57
C SER A 282 -25.51 -21.90 14.03
N THR A 283 -24.79 -22.20 12.95
CA THR A 283 -24.80 -23.51 12.27
C THR A 283 -23.61 -24.39 12.68
N LEU A 284 -22.47 -23.79 13.05
CA LEU A 284 -21.26 -24.48 13.54
C LEU A 284 -21.32 -24.89 15.01
N GLN A 285 -22.24 -24.35 15.81
CA GLN A 285 -22.55 -24.93 17.12
C GLN A 285 -23.39 -26.19 16.91
N PRO A 286 -22.84 -27.42 17.03
CA PRO A 286 -23.71 -28.56 17.14
C PRO A 286 -24.55 -28.33 18.39
N ALA A 287 -25.87 -28.43 18.25
CA ALA A 287 -26.80 -28.52 19.36
C ALA A 287 -26.14 -29.35 20.46
N SER A 288 -25.91 -28.71 21.61
CA SER A 288 -25.44 -29.33 22.84
C SER A 288 -26.16 -30.68 22.96
N ARG A 289 -25.43 -31.78 22.75
CA ARG A 289 -26.00 -33.13 22.81
C ARG A 289 -26.84 -33.22 24.09
N PRO A 290 -28.14 -33.53 24.04
CA PRO A 290 -28.83 -33.93 25.26
C PRO A 290 -28.18 -35.23 25.71
N THR A 291 -27.49 -35.17 26.84
CA THR A 291 -26.94 -36.35 27.52
C THR A 291 -28.12 -37.26 27.91
N PRO A 292 -28.07 -38.57 27.61
CA PRO A 292 -29.04 -39.52 28.14
C PRO A 292 -28.91 -39.67 29.67
#